data_AF-A0A8J9YFZ3-F1
#
_entry.id   AF-A0A8J9YFZ3-F1
#
_cell.length_a   1.000
_cell.length_b   1.000
_cell.length_c   1.000
_cell.angle_alpha   90.00
_cell.angle_beta   90.00
_cell.angle_gamma   90.00
#
_symmetry.space_group_name_H-M   'P 1'
#
loop_
_entity.id
_entity.type
_entity.pdbx_description
1 polymer ?
#
loop_
_entity_poly.entity_id
_entity_poly.type
_entity_poly.pdbx_seq_one_letter_code
_entity_poly.pdbx_strand_id
1 'polypeptide(L)'
;MLVQESGIPVSKRTVQRRLAEEGLTGHRPIKKPRFIDAMKKKLLAWAREHRQKTVEDWSKVCFSDESTFEILADKSSFVRRR
;
A
#
# COMPACT_ATOMS: atom_id res chain seq x y z
N MET A 1 4.48 -19.19 -2.94
CA MET A 1 4.67 -20.64 -2.84
C MET A 1 4.61 -21.00 -1.36
N LEU A 2 3.50 -21.59 -0.88
CA LEU A 2 3.35 -22.02 0.53
C LEU A 2 2.99 -23.52 0.60
N VAL A 3 3.21 -24.28 -0.46
CA VAL A 3 2.68 -25.65 -0.61
C VAL A 3 3.78 -26.67 -0.91
N GLN A 4 5.03 -26.41 -0.50
CA GLN A 4 6.15 -27.23 -0.99
C GLN A 4 7.21 -27.56 0.04
N GLU A 5 6.82 -27.73 1.31
CA GLU A 5 7.73 -28.25 2.34
C GLU A 5 7.26 -29.58 2.95
N SER A 6 6.00 -29.98 2.74
CA SER A 6 5.42 -31.16 3.43
C SER A 6 5.28 -32.41 2.57
N GLY A 7 5.59 -32.39 1.27
CA GLY A 7 5.38 -33.52 0.35
C GLY A 7 3.91 -33.94 0.12
N ILE A 8 2.96 -33.36 0.86
CA ILE A 8 1.52 -33.65 0.77
C ILE A 8 0.89 -32.75 -0.29
N PRO A 9 0.16 -33.30 -1.29
CA PRO A 9 -0.58 -32.49 -2.25
C PRO A 9 -1.79 -31.84 -1.56
N VAL A 10 -1.69 -30.54 -1.26
CA VAL A 10 -2.78 -29.76 -0.67
C VAL A 10 -3.34 -28.78 -1.69
N SER A 11 -4.67 -28.74 -1.84
CA SER A 11 -5.32 -27.78 -2.74
C SER A 11 -5.19 -26.34 -2.24
N LYS A 12 -5.13 -25.38 -3.16
CA LYS A 12 -5.16 -23.93 -2.84
C LYS A 12 -6.37 -23.54 -1.99
N ARG A 13 -7.52 -24.17 -2.23
CA ARG A 13 -8.76 -23.95 -1.47
C ARG A 13 -8.60 -24.36 -0.01
N THR A 14 -7.99 -25.51 0.25
CA THR A 14 -7.72 -25.99 1.62
C THR A 14 -6.83 -25.00 2.36
N VAL A 15 -5.75 -24.52 1.71
CA VAL A 15 -4.84 -23.51 2.29
C VAL A 15 -5.58 -22.21 2.60
N GLN A 16 -6.39 -21.70 1.67
CA GLN A 16 -7.15 -20.47 1.88
C GLN A 16 -8.15 -20.59 3.05
N ARG A 17 -8.83 -21.73 3.18
CA ARG A 17 -9.79 -21.97 4.26
C ARG A 17 -9.10 -22.00 5.62
N ARG A 18 -8.02 -22.77 5.76
CA ARG A 18 -7.25 -22.84 7.02
C ARG A 18 -6.71 -21.47 7.43
N LEU A 19 -6.21 -20.68 6.47
CA LEU A 19 -5.76 -19.32 6.76
C LEU A 19 -6.92 -18.40 7.20
N ALA A 20 -8.11 -18.54 6.62
CA ALA A 20 -9.27 -17.77 7.05
C ALA A 20 -9.77 -18.16 8.44
N GLU A 21 -9.73 -19.46 8.79
CA GLU A 21 -10.03 -19.96 10.15
C GLU A 21 -9.12 -19.30 11.20
N GLU A 22 -7.84 -19.07 10.86
CA GLU A 22 -6.86 -18.37 11.69
C GLU A 22 -6.94 -16.82 11.61
N GLY A 23 -7.93 -16.28 10.88
CA GLY A 23 -8.14 -14.84 10.72
C GLY A 23 -7.23 -14.15 9.69
N LEU A 24 -6.51 -14.90 8.85
CA LEU A 24 -5.60 -14.38 7.83
C LEU A 24 -6.30 -14.30 6.45
N THR A 25 -7.06 -13.23 6.25
CA THR A 25 -7.68 -12.92 4.96
C THR A 25 -6.69 -12.33 3.95
N GLY A 26 -6.95 -12.56 2.65
CA GLY A 26 -6.13 -12.00 1.57
C GLY A 26 -6.50 -10.55 1.28
N HIS A 27 -5.50 -9.68 1.19
CA HIS A 27 -5.65 -8.26 0.84
C HIS A 27 -4.74 -7.89 -0.34
N ARG A 28 -5.16 -6.90 -1.14
CA ARG A 28 -4.24 -6.30 -2.13
C ARG A 28 -3.19 -5.47 -1.37
N PRO A 29 -1.89 -5.66 -1.62
CA PRO A 29 -0.86 -4.87 -0.94
C PRO A 29 -0.96 -3.42 -1.39
N ILE A 30 -0.91 -2.51 -0.43
CA ILE A 30 -0.78 -1.08 -0.69
C ILE A 30 0.69 -0.81 -1.05
N LYS A 31 0.94 -0.33 -2.28
CA LYS A 31 2.25 0.16 -2.69
C LYS A 31 2.45 1.56 -2.09
N LYS A 32 3.31 1.68 -1.08
CA LYS A 32 3.69 2.99 -0.50
C LYS A 32 5.13 3.31 -0.87
N PRO A 33 5.46 4.57 -1.18
CA PRO A 33 6.86 4.97 -1.33
C PRO A 33 7.60 4.75 -0.01
N ARG A 34 8.85 4.30 -0.10
CA ARG A 34 9.70 4.15 1.07
C ARG A 34 10.23 5.52 1.46
N PHE A 35 9.82 6.02 2.63
CA PHE A 35 10.37 7.27 3.17
C PHE A 35 11.65 6.99 3.97
N ILE A 36 12.72 7.73 3.65
CA ILE A 36 13.87 7.89 4.55
C ILE A 36 13.52 8.90 5.66
N ASP A 37 14.18 8.81 6.81
CA ASP A 37 13.83 9.63 7.96
C ASP A 37 13.99 11.14 7.72
N ALA A 38 14.93 11.53 6.85
CA ALA A 38 15.07 12.92 6.42
C ALA A 38 13.82 13.42 5.68
N MET A 39 13.23 12.61 4.79
CA MET A 39 11.99 12.97 4.08
C MET A 39 10.83 13.11 5.05
N LYS A 40 10.70 12.19 6.03
CA LYS A 40 9.65 12.27 7.05
C LYS A 40 9.73 13.57 7.85
N LYS A 41 10.94 13.96 8.28
CA LYS A 41 11.17 15.21 9.01
C LYS A 41 10.78 16.43 8.16
N LYS A 42 11.18 16.47 6.89
CA LYS A 42 10.82 17.56 5.96
C LYS A 42 9.31 17.65 5.75
N LEU A 43 8.64 16.53 5.46
CA LEU A 43 7.19 16.48 5.27
C LEU A 43 6.43 16.91 6.53
N LEU A 44 6.90 16.48 7.71
CA LEU A 44 6.29 16.86 8.98
C LEU A 44 6.46 18.36 9.27
N ALA A 45 7.64 18.92 9.00
CA ALA A 45 7.88 20.35 9.15
C ALA A 45 6.97 21.16 8.22
N TRP A 46 6.90 20.78 6.94
CA TRP A 46 6.03 21.43 5.96
C TRP A 46 4.56 21.37 6.38
N ALA A 47 4.08 20.21 6.84
CA ALA A 47 2.69 20.04 7.29
C ALA A 47 2.37 20.89 8.53
N ARG A 48 3.34 21.05 9.46
CA ARG A 48 3.16 21.91 10.65
C ARG A 48 3.08 23.39 10.27
N GLU A 49 3.96 23.84 9.38
CA GLU A 49 3.97 25.21 8.87
C GLU A 49 2.66 25.55 8.15
N HIS A 50 2.13 24.62 7.37
CA HIS A 50 0.93 24.84 6.56
C HIS A 50 -0.38 24.43 7.26
N ARG A 51 -0.33 24.03 8.55
CA ARG A 51 -1.48 23.50 9.30
C ARG A 51 -2.64 24.48 9.41
N GLN A 52 -2.35 25.77 9.49
CA GLN A 52 -3.35 26.83 9.68
C GLN A 52 -3.79 27.47 8.36
N LYS A 53 -3.30 27.00 7.20
CA LYS A 53 -3.70 27.56 5.91
C LYS A 53 -5.18 27.38 5.66
N THR A 54 -5.82 28.45 5.25
CA THR A 54 -7.25 28.50 4.93
C THR A 54 -7.53 28.02 3.51
N VAL A 55 -8.79 27.81 3.17
CA VAL A 55 -9.19 27.41 1.81
C VAL A 55 -8.81 28.50 0.81
N GLU A 56 -8.94 29.77 1.21
CA GLU A 56 -8.59 30.96 0.42
C GLU A 56 -7.08 31.09 0.18
N ASP A 57 -6.25 30.55 1.08
CA ASP A 57 -4.81 30.49 0.88
C ASP A 57 -4.43 29.39 -0.12
N TRP A 58 -5.12 28.24 -0.07
CA TRP A 58 -4.90 27.15 -1.01
C TRP A 58 -5.45 27.44 -2.41
N SER A 59 -6.52 28.24 -2.52
CA SER A 59 -7.09 28.61 -3.82
C SER A 59 -6.14 29.44 -4.70
N LYS A 60 -5.11 30.03 -4.09
CA LYS A 60 -4.06 30.79 -4.80
C LYS A 60 -2.92 29.90 -5.29
N VAL A 61 -2.89 28.62 -4.92
CA VAL A 61 -1.82 27.69 -5.27
C VAL A 61 -2.22 26.88 -6.50
N CYS A 62 -1.43 26.96 -7.57
CA CYS A 62 -1.56 26.10 -8.74
C CYS A 62 -0.64 24.88 -8.59
N PHE A 63 -1.23 23.70 -8.40
CA PHE A 63 -0.48 22.45 -8.32
C PHE A 63 -0.31 21.85 -9.72
N SER A 64 0.90 21.43 -10.07
CA SER A 64 1.21 20.71 -11.30
C SER A 64 2.05 19.48 -10.99
N ASP A 65 1.77 18.37 -11.66
CA ASP A 65 2.57 17.15 -11.64
C ASP A 65 2.38 16.38 -12.95
N GLU A 66 3.29 15.47 -13.26
CA GLU A 66 3.17 14.57 -14.41
C GLU A 66 2.60 13.22 -13.97
N SER A 67 1.91 12.52 -14.87
CA SER A 67 1.37 11.18 -14.57
C SER A 67 1.56 10.24 -15.75
N THR A 68 2.02 9.03 -15.44
CA THR A 68 2.20 7.94 -16.41
C THR A 68 0.92 7.11 -16.49
N PHE A 69 0.43 6.89 -17.72
CA PHE A 69 -0.73 6.02 -17.98
C PHE A 69 -0.28 4.74 -18.68
N GLU A 70 -0.66 3.59 -18.11
CA GLU A 70 -0.31 2.26 -18.64
C GLU A 70 -1.58 1.53 -19.12
N ILE A 71 -1.51 0.91 -20.30
CA ILE A 71 -2.63 0.14 -20.90
C ILE A 71 -2.79 -1.24 -20.21
N LEU A 72 -1.69 -1.81 -19.71
CA LEU A 72 -1.66 -3.10 -19.01
C LEU A 72 -0.81 -2.98 -17.75
N ALA A 73 -1.45 -2.78 -16.60
CA ALA A 73 -0.76 -2.69 -15.32
C ALA A 73 -0.56 -4.08 -14.69
N ASP A 74 0.63 -4.32 -14.14
CA ASP A 74 0.91 -5.53 -13.38
C ASP A 74 0.05 -5.59 -12.10
N LYS A 75 -0.63 -6.73 -11.91
CA LYS A 75 -1.54 -6.94 -10.79
C LYS A 75 -0.75 -7.43 -9.60
N SER A 76 -0.79 -6.67 -8.51
CA SER A 76 -0.16 -7.09 -7.26
C SER A 76 -0.77 -8.39 -6.73
N SER A 77 0.10 -9.29 -6.28
CA SER A 77 -0.33 -10.53 -5.63
C SER A 77 -0.94 -10.23 -4.25
N PHE A 78 -1.93 -11.03 -3.85
CA PHE A 78 -2.55 -10.89 -2.53
C PHE A 78 -1.53 -11.18 -1.43
N VAL A 79 -1.51 -10.31 -0.42
CA VAL A 79 -0.76 -10.47 0.83
C VAL A 79 -1.71 -10.80 1.97
N ARG A 80 -1.22 -11.48 3.00
CA ARG A 80 -1.95 -11.74 4.25
C ARG A 80 -1.15 -11.13 5.40
N ARG A 81 -1.79 -10.33 6.24
CA ARG A 81 -1.19 -9.65 7.39
C ARG A 81 -2.20 -9.70 8.54
N ARG A 82 -1.72 -9.74 9.78
CA ARG A 82 -2.53 -9.61 10.99
C ARG A 82 -2.61 -8.14 11.39
#